data_AF-A0AAW3UN18-F1
#
_entry.id   AF-A0AAW3UN18-F1
#
_cell.length_a   1.000
_cell.length_b   1.000
_cell.length_c   1.000
_cell.angle_alpha   90.00
_cell.angle_beta   90.00
_cell.angle_gamma   90.00
#
_symmetry.space_group_name_H-M   'P 1'
#
loop_
_entity.id
_entity.type
_entity.pdbx_description
1 polymer ?
#
loop_
_entity_poly.entity_id
_entity_poly.type
_entity_poly.pdbx_seq_one_letter_code
_entity_poly.pdbx_strand_id
1 'polypeptide(L)'
;MTAFLDPAGNLSYINGLFSFVTGTFFGTISTTASSWSLLNGFETFSSLSYTASLGSGTFAANRTFTGSYTANSQVVNLALNYDPANALAVTQSSVAGTWAQGQTTITVDNAGAFTGTLQGCGVTGTLTLTTPGSSKNLYTVSLTGTTAGCSLRPGTTYTGSSAITFLPVSGSTTLYKRSIVYLFKAADNSLVGYGQLTKQ
;
A
#
# COMPACT_ATOMS: atom_id res chain seq x y z
N MET A 1 -2.00 -0.45 -11.74
CA MET A 1 -1.75 0.47 -10.62
C MET A 1 -2.67 0.09 -9.47
N THR A 2 -2.14 0.03 -8.25
CA THR A 2 -2.93 -0.13 -7.02
C THR A 2 -2.66 1.07 -6.13
N ALA A 3 -3.71 1.76 -5.70
CA ALA A 3 -3.61 2.99 -4.94
C ALA A 3 -4.34 2.88 -3.60
N PHE A 4 -3.80 3.56 -2.61
CA PHE A 4 -4.31 3.68 -1.26
C PHE A 4 -4.53 5.15 -0.96
N LEU A 5 -5.71 5.49 -0.47
CA LEU A 5 -6.03 6.81 0.06
C LEU A 5 -6.64 6.63 1.44
N ASP A 6 -5.93 7.09 2.46
CA ASP A 6 -6.39 6.99 3.84
C ASP A 6 -7.21 8.23 4.29
N PRO A 7 -7.93 8.14 5.43
CA PRO A 7 -8.70 9.26 5.95
C PRO A 7 -7.87 10.48 6.37
N ALA A 8 -6.56 10.33 6.56
CA ALA A 8 -5.67 11.43 6.89
C ALA A 8 -5.16 12.16 5.62
N GLY A 9 -5.60 11.73 4.43
CA GLY A 9 -5.18 12.32 3.17
C GLY A 9 -3.82 11.82 2.70
N ASN A 10 -3.32 10.69 3.21
CA ASN A 10 -2.14 10.07 2.63
C ASN A 10 -2.53 9.30 1.38
N LEU A 11 -2.00 9.73 0.24
CA LEU A 11 -2.10 9.05 -1.05
C LEU A 11 -0.81 8.28 -1.29
N SER A 12 -0.92 6.97 -1.51
CA SER A 12 0.20 6.16 -1.96
C SER A 12 -0.23 5.19 -3.03
N TYR A 13 0.66 4.85 -3.97
CA TYR A 13 0.32 3.87 -4.99
C TYR A 13 1.54 3.16 -5.56
N ILE A 14 1.27 2.04 -6.20
CA ILE A 14 2.24 1.22 -6.94
C ILE A 14 1.85 1.26 -8.41
N ASN A 15 2.78 1.72 -9.26
CA ASN A 15 2.65 1.71 -10.71
C ASN A 15 3.27 0.43 -11.30
N GLY A 16 2.58 -0.18 -12.25
CA GLY A 16 2.93 -1.50 -12.80
C GLY A 16 2.06 -2.66 -12.29
N LEU A 17 2.45 -3.87 -12.70
CA LEU A 17 1.94 -5.14 -12.16
C LEU A 17 2.86 -5.58 -11.02
N PHE A 18 2.39 -6.33 -10.02
CA PHE A 18 3.28 -6.77 -8.93
C PHE A 18 4.48 -7.62 -9.38
N SER A 19 4.41 -8.21 -10.58
CA SER A 19 5.54 -8.87 -11.25
C SER A 19 6.56 -7.90 -11.86
N PHE A 20 6.16 -6.66 -12.15
CA PHE A 20 6.97 -5.60 -12.75
C PHE A 20 6.49 -4.22 -12.26
N VAL A 21 7.02 -3.78 -11.13
CA VAL A 21 6.74 -2.44 -10.57
C VAL A 21 7.62 -1.43 -11.27
N THR A 22 7.00 -0.44 -11.91
CA THR A 22 7.68 0.63 -12.65
C THR A 22 7.94 1.86 -11.78
N GLY A 23 7.14 2.04 -10.73
CA GLY A 23 7.33 3.13 -9.77
C GLY A 23 6.38 3.05 -8.59
N THR A 24 6.64 3.87 -7.57
CA THR A 24 5.74 4.04 -6.43
C THR A 24 5.57 5.52 -6.13
N PHE A 25 4.53 5.86 -5.38
CA PHE A 25 4.28 7.23 -4.98
C PHE A 25 3.86 7.29 -3.52
N PHE A 26 4.27 8.34 -2.84
CA PHE A 26 3.75 8.75 -1.54
C PHE A 26 3.54 10.25 -1.54
N GLY A 27 2.39 10.71 -1.09
CA GLY A 27 2.12 12.11 -0.88
C GLY A 27 0.98 12.34 0.09
N THR A 28 0.83 13.58 0.52
CA THR A 28 -0.31 14.03 1.30
C THR A 28 -1.14 14.99 0.48
N ILE A 29 -2.46 14.86 0.56
CA ILE A 29 -3.40 15.71 -0.14
C ILE A 29 -4.28 16.47 0.84
N SER A 30 -4.74 17.64 0.41
CA SER A 30 -5.89 18.31 1.00
C SER A 30 -7.11 18.08 0.10
N THR A 31 -8.29 17.97 0.70
CA THR A 31 -9.55 17.81 -0.03
C THR A 31 -10.49 18.96 0.28
N THR A 32 -11.13 19.53 -0.74
CA THR A 32 -12.20 20.54 -0.60
C THR A 32 -13.36 20.15 -1.49
N ALA A 33 -14.54 19.91 -0.91
CA ALA A 33 -15.70 19.37 -1.63
C ALA A 33 -15.33 18.10 -2.43
N SER A 34 -15.43 18.13 -3.76
CA SER A 34 -15.08 17.04 -4.67
C SER A 34 -13.71 17.24 -5.34
N SER A 35 -12.87 18.13 -4.81
CA SER A 35 -11.53 18.43 -5.33
C SER A 35 -10.43 18.08 -4.36
N TRP A 36 -9.23 17.80 -4.89
CA TRP A 36 -8.04 17.57 -4.08
C TRP A 36 -6.84 18.36 -4.63
N SER A 37 -5.91 18.68 -3.74
CA SER A 37 -4.61 19.27 -4.07
C SER A 37 -3.49 18.55 -3.33
N LEU A 38 -2.35 18.37 -3.99
CA LEU A 38 -1.15 17.77 -3.41
C LEU A 38 -0.45 18.81 -2.53
N LEU A 39 -0.19 18.45 -1.28
CA LEU A 39 0.56 19.27 -0.34
C LEU A 39 2.05 18.96 -0.41
N ASN A 40 2.39 17.68 -0.40
CA ASN A 40 3.75 17.20 -0.60
C ASN A 40 3.70 15.78 -1.18
N GLY A 41 4.80 15.35 -1.78
CA GLY A 41 4.96 13.97 -2.16
C GLY A 41 6.26 13.71 -2.91
N PHE A 42 6.50 12.44 -3.17
CA PHE A 42 7.56 11.99 -4.05
C PHE A 42 7.12 10.75 -4.81
N GLU A 43 7.65 10.62 -6.01
CA GLU A 43 7.55 9.43 -6.83
C GLU A 43 8.91 8.75 -6.84
N THR A 44 8.91 7.43 -6.72
CA THR A 44 10.07 6.61 -7.07
C THR A 44 9.87 6.02 -8.45
N PHE A 45 10.89 6.12 -9.27
CA PHE A 45 10.94 5.44 -10.56
C PHE A 45 12.33 4.82 -10.68
N SER A 46 12.38 3.49 -10.84
CA SER A 46 13.62 2.73 -10.65
C SER A 46 14.25 3.00 -9.27
N SER A 47 15.56 3.25 -9.19
CA SER A 47 16.28 3.56 -7.94
C SER A 47 16.32 5.05 -7.57
N LEU A 48 15.53 5.89 -8.25
CA LEU A 48 15.55 7.35 -8.07
C LEU A 48 14.24 7.85 -7.49
N SER A 49 14.33 8.89 -6.68
CA SER A 49 13.19 9.58 -6.06
C SER A 49 13.10 11.00 -6.61
N TYR A 50 11.91 11.39 -7.04
CA TYR A 50 11.60 12.70 -7.58
C TYR A 50 10.52 13.36 -6.75
N THR A 51 10.74 14.61 -6.33
CA THR A 51 9.71 15.39 -5.65
C THR A 51 8.51 15.55 -6.57
N ALA A 52 7.32 15.30 -6.02
CA ALA A 52 6.06 15.53 -6.70
C ALA A 52 5.54 16.93 -6.34
N SER A 53 5.04 17.64 -7.35
CA SER A 53 4.55 19.01 -7.22
C SER A 53 3.36 19.26 -8.14
N LEU A 54 2.69 20.40 -7.97
CA LEU A 54 1.58 20.84 -8.84
C LEU A 54 0.45 19.82 -8.96
N GLY A 55 0.23 19.01 -7.91
CA GLY A 55 -0.78 17.97 -7.94
C GLY A 55 -2.17 18.51 -7.63
N SER A 56 -3.16 18.16 -8.46
CA SER A 56 -4.57 18.48 -8.19
C SER A 56 -5.52 17.62 -9.03
N GLY A 57 -6.78 17.61 -8.62
CA GLY A 57 -7.83 16.94 -9.39
C GLY A 57 -9.16 16.88 -8.67
N THR A 58 -9.97 15.90 -9.05
CA THR A 58 -11.33 15.69 -8.52
C THR A 58 -11.54 14.25 -8.11
N PHE A 59 -12.50 14.06 -7.19
CA PHE A 59 -12.92 12.74 -6.76
C PHE A 59 -14.43 12.68 -6.56
N ALA A 60 -14.98 11.49 -6.78
CA ALA A 60 -16.32 11.13 -6.35
C ALA A 60 -16.18 9.97 -5.36
N ALA A 61 -16.66 10.18 -4.14
CA ALA A 61 -16.56 9.20 -3.06
C ALA A 61 -17.07 7.83 -3.50
N ASN A 62 -16.33 6.78 -3.19
CA ASN A 62 -16.61 5.38 -3.57
C ASN A 62 -16.77 5.13 -5.08
N ARG A 63 -16.25 6.03 -5.93
CA ARG A 63 -16.36 5.89 -7.39
C ARG A 63 -15.04 6.15 -8.10
N THR A 64 -14.53 7.37 -8.05
CA THR A 64 -13.39 7.79 -8.87
C THR A 64 -12.46 8.74 -8.13
N PHE A 65 -11.19 8.69 -8.48
CA PHE A 65 -10.16 9.65 -8.08
C PHE A 65 -9.34 9.99 -9.32
N THR A 66 -9.42 11.23 -9.78
CA THR A 66 -8.82 11.69 -11.03
C THR A 66 -8.01 12.95 -10.83
N GLY A 67 -7.01 13.19 -11.68
CA GLY A 67 -6.22 14.41 -11.65
C GLY A 67 -4.84 14.20 -12.23
N SER A 68 -3.89 15.04 -11.84
CA SER A 68 -2.50 14.89 -12.23
C SER A 68 -1.56 15.51 -11.20
N TYR A 69 -0.28 15.22 -11.32
CA TYR A 69 0.80 15.94 -10.65
C TYR A 69 2.04 15.94 -11.56
N THR A 70 3.05 16.73 -11.20
CA THR A 70 4.34 16.76 -11.90
C THR A 70 5.43 16.13 -11.04
N ALA A 71 6.17 15.17 -11.61
CA ALA A 71 7.40 14.63 -11.04
C ALA A 71 8.39 14.32 -12.15
N ASN A 72 9.70 14.42 -11.88
CA ASN A 72 10.76 14.25 -12.88
C ASN A 72 10.54 15.10 -14.16
N SER A 73 10.01 16.32 -14.00
CA SER A 73 9.60 17.21 -15.10
C SER A 73 8.59 16.60 -16.09
N GLN A 74 7.84 15.57 -15.67
CA GLN A 74 6.78 14.93 -16.44
C GLN A 74 5.44 15.09 -15.72
N VAL A 75 4.37 15.23 -16.49
CA VAL A 75 3.00 15.20 -15.97
C VAL A 75 2.55 13.74 -15.84
N VAL A 76 2.20 13.35 -14.62
CA VAL A 76 1.63 12.04 -14.31
C VAL A 76 0.13 12.18 -14.14
N ASN A 77 -0.64 11.47 -14.97
CA ASN A 77 -2.09 11.49 -14.93
C ASN A 77 -2.63 10.37 -14.04
N LEU A 78 -3.61 10.70 -13.21
CA LEU A 78 -4.32 9.78 -12.33
C LEU A 78 -5.75 9.60 -12.84
N ALA A 79 -6.14 8.35 -13.06
CA ALA A 79 -7.49 7.95 -13.41
C ALA A 79 -7.83 6.64 -12.69
N LEU A 80 -8.21 6.75 -11.42
CA LEU A 80 -8.42 5.62 -10.52
C LEU A 80 -9.91 5.38 -10.33
N ASN A 81 -10.28 4.09 -10.35
CA ASN A 81 -11.62 3.63 -9.99
C ASN A 81 -11.59 3.03 -8.59
N TYR A 82 -12.69 3.19 -7.87
CA TYR A 82 -12.88 2.55 -6.58
C TYR A 82 -12.91 1.03 -6.73
N ASP A 83 -12.09 0.33 -5.97
CA ASP A 83 -12.09 -1.13 -5.94
C ASP A 83 -13.31 -1.63 -5.14
N PRO A 84 -14.23 -2.40 -5.74
CA PRO A 84 -15.38 -2.98 -5.03
C PRO A 84 -15.00 -3.86 -3.84
N ALA A 85 -13.76 -4.38 -3.77
CA ALA A 85 -13.26 -5.08 -2.60
C ALA A 85 -13.27 -4.21 -1.33
N ASN A 86 -13.22 -2.88 -1.45
CA ASN A 86 -13.43 -1.98 -0.31
C ASN A 86 -14.84 -2.08 0.30
N ALA A 87 -15.83 -2.52 -0.49
CA ALA A 87 -17.19 -2.75 -0.03
C ALA A 87 -17.38 -4.14 0.60
N LEU A 88 -16.39 -5.03 0.49
CA LEU A 88 -16.43 -6.33 1.14
C LEU A 88 -16.03 -6.17 2.61
N ALA A 89 -16.94 -6.54 3.50
CA ALA A 89 -16.76 -6.36 4.93
C ALA A 89 -15.60 -7.22 5.44
N VAL A 90 -14.47 -6.56 5.76
CA VAL A 90 -13.38 -7.16 6.52
C VAL A 90 -13.39 -6.65 7.95
N THR A 91 -12.67 -7.32 8.82
CA THR A 91 -12.46 -6.96 10.22
C THR A 91 -10.96 -6.90 10.51
N GLN A 92 -10.57 -6.43 11.71
CA GLN A 92 -9.19 -6.55 12.14
C GLN A 92 -8.69 -8.00 12.09
N SER A 93 -9.51 -8.97 12.51
CA SER A 93 -9.14 -10.40 12.45
C SER A 93 -9.06 -10.98 11.03
N SER A 94 -9.52 -10.26 10.00
CA SER A 94 -9.46 -10.75 8.62
C SER A 94 -8.03 -10.87 8.07
N VAL A 95 -7.05 -10.18 8.68
CA VAL A 95 -5.64 -10.35 8.34
C VAL A 95 -4.99 -11.54 9.04
N ALA A 96 -5.59 -12.11 10.08
CA ALA A 96 -4.98 -13.15 10.90
C ALA A 96 -4.65 -14.43 10.11
N GLY A 97 -3.49 -15.01 10.34
CA GLY A 97 -2.93 -16.22 9.72
C GLY A 97 -1.70 -15.95 8.86
N THR A 98 -1.26 -16.96 8.12
CA THR A 98 -0.03 -16.89 7.31
C THR A 98 -0.31 -16.39 5.90
N TRP A 99 0.60 -15.55 5.39
CA TRP A 99 0.57 -15.01 4.03
C TRP A 99 1.95 -15.17 3.42
N ALA A 100 2.02 -15.63 2.17
CA ALA A 100 3.31 -15.84 1.52
C ALA A 100 3.27 -15.54 0.02
N GLN A 101 4.44 -15.17 -0.50
CA GLN A 101 4.77 -15.08 -1.92
C GLN A 101 6.30 -15.16 -2.09
N GLY A 102 6.79 -16.22 -2.74
CA GLY A 102 8.23 -16.43 -2.93
C GLY A 102 8.98 -16.51 -1.59
N GLN A 103 10.01 -15.66 -1.41
CA GLN A 103 10.81 -15.58 -0.18
C GLN A 103 10.19 -14.68 0.91
N THR A 104 8.99 -14.15 0.66
CA THR A 104 8.28 -13.31 1.61
C THR A 104 7.19 -14.11 2.30
N THR A 105 7.24 -14.17 3.63
CA THR A 105 6.24 -14.87 4.47
C THR A 105 5.99 -14.04 5.72
N ILE A 106 4.73 -13.76 6.05
CA ILE A 106 4.36 -13.15 7.33
C ILE A 106 3.26 -13.96 8.00
N THR A 107 3.28 -14.02 9.33
CA THR A 107 2.22 -14.57 10.15
C THR A 107 1.63 -13.44 10.98
N VAL A 108 0.34 -13.19 10.82
CA VAL A 108 -0.38 -12.10 11.49
C VAL A 108 -1.32 -12.69 12.53
N ASP A 109 -1.42 -12.11 13.72
CA ASP A 109 -2.40 -12.49 14.73
C ASP A 109 -3.74 -11.75 14.55
N ASN A 110 -4.70 -12.01 15.45
CA ASN A 110 -6.02 -11.37 15.41
C ASN A 110 -6.00 -9.88 15.75
N ALA A 111 -4.98 -9.39 16.45
CA ALA A 111 -4.80 -7.98 16.77
C ALA A 111 -4.06 -7.23 15.65
N GLY A 112 -3.49 -7.95 14.69
CA GLY A 112 -2.71 -7.41 13.59
C GLY A 112 -1.20 -7.41 13.84
N ALA A 113 -0.70 -7.88 15.00
CA ALA A 113 0.74 -8.02 15.18
C ALA A 113 1.26 -9.13 14.26
N PHE A 114 2.42 -8.92 13.64
CA PHE A 114 2.99 -9.90 12.75
C PHE A 114 4.50 -10.04 12.90
N THR A 115 4.98 -11.24 12.55
CA THR A 115 6.39 -11.56 12.37
C THR A 115 6.58 -12.28 11.04
N GLY A 116 7.80 -12.27 10.52
CA GLY A 116 8.11 -13.02 9.31
C GLY A 116 9.35 -12.53 8.58
N THR A 117 9.37 -12.74 7.28
CA THR A 117 10.41 -12.30 6.36
C THR A 117 9.80 -11.51 5.20
N LEU A 118 10.37 -10.35 4.87
CA LEU A 118 10.10 -9.62 3.63
C LEU A 118 11.34 -9.66 2.74
N GLN A 119 11.23 -10.32 1.57
CA GLN A 119 12.35 -10.52 0.63
C GLN A 119 13.63 -11.06 1.31
N GLY A 120 13.47 -11.99 2.26
CA GLY A 120 14.58 -12.55 3.03
C GLY A 120 15.03 -11.73 4.26
N CYS A 121 14.51 -10.52 4.46
CA CYS A 121 14.76 -9.74 5.68
C CYS A 121 13.77 -10.12 6.79
N GLY A 122 14.25 -10.53 7.96
CA GLY A 122 13.42 -10.68 9.14
C GLY A 122 12.73 -9.37 9.51
N VAL A 123 11.44 -9.45 9.87
CA VAL A 123 10.62 -8.31 10.26
C VAL A 123 9.70 -8.65 11.43
N THR A 124 9.35 -7.61 12.18
CA THR A 124 8.23 -7.60 13.13
C THR A 124 7.44 -6.31 12.94
N GLY A 125 6.14 -6.34 13.18
CA GLY A 125 5.31 -5.17 12.94
C GLY A 125 3.84 -5.36 13.28
N THR A 126 3.04 -4.43 12.79
CA THR A 126 1.58 -4.42 12.90
C THR A 126 0.92 -4.14 11.55
N LEU A 127 -0.23 -4.76 11.37
CA LEU A 127 -1.13 -4.59 10.24
C LEU A 127 -2.54 -4.35 10.81
N THR A 128 -2.89 -3.09 11.02
CA THR A 128 -4.12 -2.68 11.71
C THR A 128 -5.06 -1.94 10.79
N LEU A 129 -6.37 -2.07 10.97
CA LEU A 129 -7.34 -1.31 10.18
C LEU A 129 -7.05 0.19 10.29
N THR A 130 -6.90 0.85 9.14
CA THR A 130 -6.63 2.28 9.10
C THR A 130 -7.79 3.10 9.66
N THR A 131 -9.01 2.57 9.56
CA THR A 131 -10.16 3.06 10.31
C THR A 131 -10.58 1.96 11.30
N PRO A 132 -10.14 2.00 12.57
CA PRO A 132 -10.49 0.99 13.57
C PRO A 132 -12.00 0.79 13.69
N GLY A 133 -12.42 -0.47 13.85
CA GLY A 133 -13.84 -0.83 13.96
C GLY A 133 -14.65 -0.68 12.67
N SER A 134 -14.05 -0.22 11.56
CA SER A 134 -14.72 -0.18 10.26
C SER A 134 -14.72 -1.55 9.57
N SER A 135 -15.54 -1.67 8.53
CA SER A 135 -15.53 -2.82 7.62
C SER A 135 -14.72 -2.59 6.34
N LYS A 136 -13.84 -1.59 6.32
CA LYS A 136 -13.02 -1.23 5.16
C LYS A 136 -11.81 -2.14 5.05
N ASN A 137 -11.37 -2.42 3.83
CA ASN A 137 -10.21 -3.29 3.55
C ASN A 137 -8.84 -2.60 3.62
N LEU A 138 -8.77 -1.34 4.06
CA LEU A 138 -7.53 -0.58 4.20
C LEU A 138 -6.93 -0.77 5.60
N TYR A 139 -5.65 -1.13 5.62
CA TYR A 139 -4.84 -1.35 6.79
C TYR A 139 -3.60 -0.44 6.76
N THR A 140 -3.18 0.00 7.92
CA THR A 140 -1.90 0.65 8.15
C THR A 140 -0.88 -0.42 8.47
N VAL A 141 0.25 -0.41 7.76
CA VAL A 141 1.40 -1.26 8.07
C VAL A 141 2.45 -0.42 8.81
N SER A 142 2.97 -0.96 9.90
CA SER A 142 4.13 -0.43 10.62
C SER A 142 5.07 -1.59 10.93
N LEU A 143 6.34 -1.51 10.57
CA LEU A 143 7.27 -2.61 10.77
C LEU A 143 8.69 -2.15 11.02
N THR A 144 9.49 -3.05 11.59
CA THR A 144 10.91 -2.85 11.85
C THR A 144 11.68 -4.07 11.34
N GLY A 145 12.80 -3.84 10.67
CA GLY A 145 13.73 -4.89 10.30
C GLY A 145 14.39 -5.50 11.54
N THR A 146 14.66 -6.80 11.53
CA THR A 146 15.29 -7.51 12.65
C THR A 146 16.60 -8.19 12.28
N THR A 147 16.89 -8.32 10.98
CA THR A 147 18.10 -8.98 10.46
C THR A 147 19.19 -7.96 10.11
N ALA A 148 20.38 -8.11 10.69
CA ALA A 148 21.55 -7.31 10.34
C ALA A 148 22.01 -7.61 8.89
N GLY A 149 22.50 -6.59 8.19
CA GLY A 149 22.99 -6.72 6.80
C GLY A 149 21.88 -6.86 5.75
N CYS A 150 20.61 -6.75 6.12
CA CYS A 150 19.50 -6.75 5.18
C CYS A 150 19.14 -5.34 4.68
N SER A 151 18.37 -5.27 3.59
CA SER A 151 17.89 -3.99 3.05
C SER A 151 16.98 -3.25 4.04
N LEU A 152 16.15 -3.99 4.78
CA LEU A 152 15.39 -3.48 5.91
C LEU A 152 16.29 -3.38 7.14
N ARG A 153 16.67 -2.15 7.49
CA ARG A 153 17.66 -1.87 8.53
C ARG A 153 17.10 -2.16 9.92
N PRO A 154 17.84 -2.87 10.79
CA PRO A 154 17.45 -3.03 12.18
C PRO A 154 17.21 -1.70 12.88
N GLY A 155 16.15 -1.64 13.68
CA GLY A 155 15.78 -0.44 14.45
C GLY A 155 15.16 0.71 13.64
N THR A 156 15.10 0.60 12.31
CA THR A 156 14.39 1.57 11.47
C THR A 156 12.91 1.19 11.36
N THR A 157 12.02 2.13 11.70
CA THR A 157 10.59 1.95 11.51
C THR A 157 10.20 2.33 10.09
N TYR A 158 9.42 1.45 9.46
CA TYR A 158 8.83 1.63 8.15
C TYR A 158 7.31 1.69 8.29
N THR A 159 6.66 2.63 7.62
CA THR A 159 5.20 2.79 7.68
C THR A 159 4.60 2.97 6.31
N GLY A 160 3.33 2.59 6.17
CA GLY A 160 2.57 2.84 4.96
C GLY A 160 1.20 2.17 4.96
N SER A 161 0.75 1.81 3.77
CA SER A 161 -0.59 1.30 3.52
C SER A 161 -0.56 -0.15 3.06
N SER A 162 -1.63 -0.86 3.39
CA SER A 162 -1.86 -2.23 2.96
C SER A 162 -3.35 -2.46 2.77
N ALA A 163 -3.74 -3.40 1.92
CA ALA A 163 -5.14 -3.78 1.77
C ALA A 163 -5.32 -5.26 1.50
N ILE A 164 -6.46 -5.80 1.95
CA ILE A 164 -6.94 -7.10 1.48
C ILE A 164 -7.59 -6.88 0.11
N THR A 165 -7.09 -7.61 -0.88
CA THR A 165 -7.59 -7.68 -2.25
C THR A 165 -7.95 -9.12 -2.59
N PHE A 166 -8.67 -9.31 -3.70
CA PHE A 166 -9.12 -10.63 -4.15
C PHE A 166 -8.50 -10.93 -5.50
N LEU A 167 -7.71 -12.01 -5.56
CA LEU A 167 -7.13 -12.50 -6.81
C LEU A 167 -7.95 -13.67 -7.32
N PRO A 168 -8.27 -13.75 -8.63
CA PRO A 168 -8.93 -14.92 -9.18
C PRO A 168 -8.07 -16.16 -8.97
N VAL A 169 -8.71 -17.28 -8.66
CA VAL A 169 -8.03 -18.59 -8.63
C VAL A 169 -7.85 -19.06 -10.07
N SER A 170 -6.63 -19.44 -10.43
CA SER A 170 -6.31 -19.93 -11.78
C SER A 170 -7.21 -21.10 -12.16
N GLY A 171 -7.85 -21.01 -13.34
CA GLY A 171 -8.79 -22.02 -13.83
C GLY A 171 -10.20 -21.93 -13.24
N SER A 172 -10.52 -20.92 -12.41
CA SER A 172 -11.86 -20.68 -11.90
C SER A 172 -12.38 -19.31 -12.32
N THR A 173 -13.68 -19.24 -12.64
CA THR A 173 -14.41 -17.99 -12.91
C THR A 173 -15.18 -17.49 -11.69
N THR A 174 -15.24 -18.26 -10.61
CA THR A 174 -16.09 -17.99 -9.44
C THR A 174 -15.31 -17.93 -8.13
N LEU A 175 -14.09 -18.49 -8.09
CA LEU A 175 -13.28 -18.55 -6.86
C LEU A 175 -12.23 -17.46 -6.85
N TYR A 176 -12.07 -16.85 -5.67
CA TYR A 176 -11.05 -15.85 -5.39
C TYR A 176 -10.25 -16.27 -4.16
N LYS A 177 -8.95 -15.99 -4.19
CA LYS A 177 -8.07 -16.07 -3.02
C LYS A 177 -7.83 -14.68 -2.45
N ARG A 178 -7.81 -14.59 -1.13
CA ARG A 178 -7.43 -13.36 -0.44
C ARG A 178 -5.95 -13.10 -0.66
N SER A 179 -5.62 -11.84 -0.88
CA SER A 179 -4.26 -11.36 -1.00
C SER A 179 -4.08 -10.08 -0.20
N ILE A 180 -2.91 -9.91 0.43
CA ILE A 180 -2.48 -8.64 1.01
C ILE A 180 -1.58 -7.95 0.01
N VAL A 181 -1.90 -6.71 -0.34
CA VAL A 181 -0.97 -5.81 -1.01
C VAL A 181 -0.45 -4.82 0.03
N TYR A 182 0.85 -4.55 0.06
CA TYR A 182 1.44 -3.55 0.94
C TYR A 182 2.38 -2.60 0.18
N LEU A 183 2.49 -1.38 0.70
CA LEU A 183 3.42 -0.33 0.29
C LEU A 183 3.83 0.46 1.52
N PHE A 184 5.12 0.51 1.84
CA PHE A 184 5.67 1.23 2.99
C PHE A 184 6.97 1.92 2.65
N LYS A 185 7.38 2.85 3.50
CA LYS A 185 8.66 3.56 3.37
C LYS A 185 9.30 3.83 4.72
N ALA A 186 10.60 4.07 4.71
CA ALA A 186 11.28 4.66 5.85
C ALA A 186 10.81 6.11 6.07
N ALA A 187 10.93 6.62 7.30
CA ALA A 187 10.56 7.99 7.63
C ALA A 187 11.35 9.03 6.80
N ASP A 188 12.62 8.75 6.53
CA ASP A 188 13.52 9.58 5.72
C ASP A 188 13.39 9.34 4.20
N ASN A 189 12.44 8.50 3.77
CA ASN A 189 12.23 8.09 2.38
C ASN A 189 13.42 7.34 1.73
N SER A 190 14.42 6.92 2.51
CA SER A 190 15.63 6.26 1.98
C SER A 190 15.36 4.87 1.40
N LEU A 191 14.24 4.25 1.76
CA LEU A 191 13.81 2.95 1.25
C LEU A 191 12.30 2.91 1.14
N VAL A 192 11.83 2.30 0.06
CA VAL A 192 10.43 1.93 -0.17
C VAL A 192 10.36 0.41 -0.31
N GLY A 193 9.42 -0.21 0.38
CA GLY A 193 9.10 -1.63 0.23
C GLY A 193 7.67 -1.81 -0.24
N TYR A 194 7.46 -2.77 -1.12
CA TYR A 194 6.15 -3.10 -1.67
C TYR A 194 6.05 -4.58 -1.98
N GLY A 195 4.83 -5.09 -2.08
CA GLY A 195 4.62 -6.47 -2.47
C GLY A 195 3.16 -6.92 -2.37
N GLN A 196 2.96 -8.16 -2.78
CA GLN A 196 1.67 -8.83 -2.73
C GLN A 196 1.86 -10.24 -2.18
N LEU A 197 1.07 -10.63 -1.17
CA LEU A 197 1.10 -11.93 -0.52
C LEU A 197 -0.23 -12.62 -0.69
N THR A 198 -0.21 -13.94 -0.82
CA THR A 198 -1.44 -14.75 -0.88
C THR A 198 -1.65 -15.48 0.43
N LYS A 199 -2.91 -15.60 0.84
CA LYS A 199 -3.26 -16.39 2.02
C LYS A 199 -2.85 -17.84 1.81
N GLN A 200 -2.19 -18.42 2.81
CA GLN A 200 -1.83 -19.85 2.84
C GLN A 200 -2.95 -20.69 3.46
#